data_AF-A0A317QFP5-F1
#
_entry.id   AF-A0A317QFP5-F1
#
_cell.length_a   1.000
_cell.length_b   1.000
_cell.length_c   1.000
_cell.angle_alpha   90.00
_cell.angle_beta   90.00
_cell.angle_gamma   90.00
#
_symmetry.space_group_name_H-M   'P 1'
#
loop_
_entity.id
_entity.type
_entity.pdbx_description
1 polymer ?
#
loop_
_entity_poly.entity_id
_entity_poly.type
_entity_poly.pdbx_seq_one_letter_code
_entity_poly.pdbx_strand_id
1 'polypeptide(L)'
;MLGALLFLGGTAIAPTLTVQNSLVGALAPAHATTEAFTWLSTMATGASAVGAALGGALVDGSSGVTGSLVLAVAGAAVAVLVTLVPGRRPSSVARERMAV
;
A
#
# COMPACT_ATOMS: atom_id res chain seq x y z
N MET A 1 10.29 -5.07 23.58
CA MET A 1 8.94 -4.84 23.03
C MET A 1 8.99 -4.21 21.63
N LEU A 2 9.51 -2.99 21.47
CA LEU A 2 9.57 -2.30 20.18
C LEU A 2 10.24 -3.11 19.06
N GLY A 3 11.37 -3.77 19.34
CA GLY A 3 12.04 -4.62 18.34
C GLY A 3 11.16 -5.77 17.82
N ALA A 4 10.35 -6.40 18.68
CA ALA A 4 9.42 -7.46 18.25
C ALA A 4 8.27 -6.90 17.41
N LEU A 5 7.75 -5.72 17.77
CA LEU A 5 6.71 -5.03 17.00
C LEU A 5 7.24 -4.60 15.61
N LEU A 6 8.46 -4.06 15.55
CA LEU A 6 9.11 -3.68 14.30
C LEU A 6 9.44 -4.90 13.44
N PHE A 7 9.88 -6.00 14.05
CA PHE A 7 10.10 -7.26 13.35
C PHE A 7 8.80 -7.78 12.72
N LEU A 8 7.72 -7.82 13.49
CA LEU A 8 6.40 -8.26 13.00
C LEU A 8 5.82 -7.31 11.94
N GLY A 9 6.06 -6.01 12.09
CA GLY A 9 5.75 -5.02 11.05
C GLY A 9 6.52 -5.30 9.76
N GLY A 10 7.83 -5.54 9.87
CA GLY A 10 8.71 -5.83 8.74
C GLY A 10 8.30 -7.10 7.98
N THR A 11 7.92 -8.18 8.68
CA THR A 11 7.47 -9.42 8.05
C THR A 11 6.16 -9.26 7.29
N ALA A 12 5.32 -8.27 7.61
CA ALA A 12 4.13 -7.94 6.84
C ALA A 12 4.42 -6.97 5.68
N ILE A 13 5.30 -5.99 5.90
CA ILE A 13 5.64 -4.96 4.91
C ILE A 13 6.39 -5.58 3.73
N ALA A 14 7.38 -6.44 3.97
CA ALA A 14 8.21 -7.00 2.88
C ALA A 14 7.40 -7.81 1.85
N PRO A 15 6.57 -8.80 2.23
CA PRO A 15 5.73 -9.53 1.26
C PRO A 15 4.75 -8.60 0.53
N THR A 16 4.21 -7.60 1.22
CA THR A 16 3.28 -6.63 0.62
C THR A 16 3.95 -5.83 -0.50
N LEU A 17 5.16 -5.33 -0.25
CA LEU A 17 5.95 -4.61 -1.25
C LEU A 17 6.35 -5.51 -2.42
N THR A 18 6.68 -6.78 -2.15
CA THR A 18 6.97 -7.76 -3.21
C THR A 18 5.76 -7.95 -4.12
N VAL A 19 4.57 -8.23 -3.56
CA VAL A 19 3.35 -8.42 -4.34
C VAL A 19 3.01 -7.15 -5.13
N GLN A 20 3.12 -5.96 -4.53
CA GLN A 20 2.86 -4.69 -5.19
C GLN A 20 3.76 -4.48 -6.42
N ASN A 21 5.08 -4.68 -6.27
CA ASN A 21 6.03 -4.51 -7.38
C ASN A 21 5.81 -5.55 -8.48
N SER A 22 5.55 -6.82 -8.12
CA SER A 22 5.24 -7.86 -9.09
C SER A 22 3.95 -7.59 -9.86
N LEU A 23 2.90 -7.08 -9.20
CA LEU A 23 1.65 -6.73 -9.85
C LEU A 23 1.81 -5.57 -10.83
N VAL A 24 2.52 -4.51 -10.43
CA VAL A 24 2.80 -3.39 -11.35
C VAL A 24 3.62 -3.87 -12.55
N GLY A 25 4.64 -4.69 -12.34
CA GLY A 25 5.42 -5.27 -13.42
C GLY A 25 4.60 -6.14 -14.38
N ALA A 26 3.61 -6.88 -13.87
CA ALA A 26 2.75 -7.74 -14.69
C ALA A 26 1.63 -6.97 -15.42
N LEU A 27 1.13 -5.87 -14.84
CA LEU A 27 0.00 -5.11 -15.36
C LEU A 27 0.42 -3.94 -16.27
N ALA A 28 1.63 -3.40 -16.10
CA ALA A 28 2.10 -2.27 -16.89
C ALA A 28 2.33 -2.67 -18.36
N PRO A 29 1.84 -1.86 -19.33
CA PRO A 29 2.20 -2.02 -20.74
C PRO A 29 3.72 -1.88 -20.94
N ALA A 30 4.29 -2.66 -21.86
CA ALA A 30 5.75 -2.71 -22.09
C ALA A 30 6.41 -1.34 -22.37
N HIS A 31 5.67 -0.39 -22.96
CA HIS A 31 6.18 0.95 -23.26
C HIS A 31 6.06 1.94 -22.08
N ALA A 32 5.31 1.61 -21.03
CA ALA A 32 4.98 2.50 -19.91
C ALA A 32 5.37 1.92 -18.54
N THR A 33 6.23 0.90 -18.51
CA THR A 33 6.69 0.25 -17.26
C THR A 33 7.42 1.22 -16.35
N THR A 34 8.34 2.03 -16.89
CA THR A 34 9.07 3.04 -16.13
C THR A 34 8.13 4.06 -15.51
N GLU A 35 7.18 4.58 -16.29
CA GLU A 35 6.18 5.53 -15.79
C GLU A 35 5.32 4.92 -14.69
N ALA A 36 4.88 3.66 -14.86
CA ALA A 36 4.08 2.96 -13.86
C ALA A 36 4.82 2.81 -12.51
N PHE A 37 6.11 2.48 -12.53
CA PHE A 37 6.93 2.41 -11.31
C PHE A 37 7.21 3.80 -10.72
N THR A 38 7.39 4.83 -11.54
CA THR A 38 7.51 6.21 -11.06
C THR A 38 6.25 6.62 -10.32
N TRP A 39 5.07 6.42 -10.93
CA TRP A 39 3.79 6.72 -10.28
C TRP A 39 3.57 5.91 -9.00
N LEU A 40 3.97 4.63 -8.98
CA LEU A 40 3.91 3.81 -7.77
C LEU A 40 4.73 4.43 -6.63
N SER A 41 5.96 4.84 -6.90
CA SER A 41 6.84 5.47 -5.90
C SER A 41 6.31 6.84 -5.44
N THR A 42 5.77 7.65 -6.37
CA THR A 42 5.15 8.93 -6.05
C THR A 42 3.96 8.73 -5.11
N MET A 43 3.09 7.76 -5.39
CA MET A 43 1.94 7.45 -4.54
C MET A 43 2.36 6.95 -3.15
N ALA A 44 3.35 6.05 -3.08
CA ALA A 44 3.87 5.54 -1.80
C ALA A 44 4.39 6.69 -0.91
N THR A 45 5.17 7.60 -1.50
CA THR A 45 5.73 8.75 -0.78
C THR A 45 4.64 9.77 -0.41
N GLY A 46 3.73 10.08 -1.34
CA GLY A 46 2.63 11.02 -1.11
C GLY A 46 1.67 10.52 -0.02
N ALA A 47 1.29 9.25 -0.04
CA ALA A 47 0.45 8.66 0.99
C ALA A 47 1.14 8.66 2.36
N SER A 48 2.45 8.40 2.40
CA SER A 48 3.24 8.47 3.64
C SER A 48 3.26 9.89 4.22
N ALA A 49 3.41 10.91 3.37
CA ALA A 49 3.38 12.31 3.79
C ALA A 49 2.01 12.72 4.35
N VAL A 50 0.92 12.32 3.69
CA VAL A 50 -0.45 12.56 4.17
C VAL A 50 -0.68 11.85 5.52
N GLY A 51 -0.28 10.59 5.63
CA GLY A 51 -0.39 9.83 6.89
C GLY A 51 0.40 10.46 8.03
N ALA A 52 1.62 10.92 7.77
CA ALA A 52 2.46 11.61 8.75
C ALA A 52 1.85 12.95 9.18
N ALA A 53 1.33 13.74 8.24
CA ALA A 53 0.69 15.02 8.54
C ALA A 53 -0.56 14.84 9.41
N LEU A 54 -1.43 13.90 9.05
CA LEU A 54 -2.64 13.59 9.83
C LEU A 54 -2.29 12.97 11.20
N GLY A 55 -1.34 12.04 11.22
CA GLY A 55 -0.88 11.40 12.44
C GLY A 55 -0.25 12.39 13.42
N GLY A 56 0.57 13.32 12.93
CA GLY A 56 1.16 14.39 13.72
C GLY A 56 0.11 15.34 14.26
N ALA A 57 -0.80 15.83 13.40
CA ALA A 57 -1.89 16.72 13.81
C ALA A 57 -2.79 16.10 14.90
N LEU A 58 -3.02 14.78 14.85
CA LEU A 58 -3.78 14.06 15.88
C LEU A 58 -3.00 13.92 17.19
N VAL A 59 -1.68 13.71 17.12
CA VAL A 59 -0.80 13.63 18.29
C VAL A 59 -0.74 14.98 19.01
N ASP A 60 -0.65 16.07 18.27
CA ASP A 60 -0.58 17.44 18.81
C ASP A 60 -1.94 17.93 19.35
N GLY A 61 -3.04 17.29 18.94
CA GLY A 61 -4.40 17.60 19.39
C GLY A 61 -4.81 16.91 20.70
N SER A 62 -6.05 17.16 21.12
CA SER A 62 -6.62 16.58 22.35
C SER A 62 -6.75 15.05 22.35
N SER A 63 -6.68 14.43 21.17
CA SER A 63 -6.76 12.98 20.97
C SER A 63 -5.42 12.27 21.28
N GLY A 64 -4.32 13.03 21.27
CA GLY A 64 -2.98 12.55 21.59
C GLY A 64 -2.52 11.35 20.74
N VAL A 65 -1.55 10.62 21.27
CA VAL A 65 -0.97 9.42 20.63
C VAL A 65 -2.04 8.37 20.32
N THR A 66 -3.04 8.20 21.20
CA THR A 66 -4.12 7.24 21.01
C THR A 66 -4.94 7.53 19.75
N GLY A 67 -5.26 8.79 19.47
CA GLY A 67 -5.97 9.18 18.24
C GLY A 67 -5.21 8.81 16.98
N SER A 68 -3.90 9.02 16.98
CA SER A 68 -3.01 8.64 15.87
C SER A 68 -2.91 7.13 15.67
N LEU A 69 -2.85 6.36 16.77
CA LEU A 69 -2.88 4.90 16.72
C LEU A 69 -4.21 4.36 16.19
N VAL A 70 -5.33 4.94 16.60
CA VAL A 70 -6.66 4.58 16.08
C VAL A 70 -6.75 4.87 14.58
N LEU A 71 -6.23 6.01 14.12
CA LEU A 71 -6.16 6.32 12.69
C LEU A 71 -5.36 5.26 11.92
N ALA A 72 -4.19 4.87 12.42
CA ALA A 72 -3.36 3.86 11.79
C ALA A 72 -4.07 2.49 11.69
N VAL A 73 -4.72 2.06 12.77
CA VAL A 73 -5.47 0.79 12.82
C VAL A 73 -6.69 0.85 11.90
N ALA A 74 -7.43 1.96 11.89
CA ALA A 74 -8.58 2.16 11.02
C ALA A 74 -8.17 2.15 9.54
N GLY A 75 -7.07 2.82 9.20
CA GLY A 75 -6.52 2.80 7.84
C GLY A 75 -6.11 1.40 7.39
N ALA A 76 -5.45 0.63 8.26
CA ALA A 76 -5.10 -0.76 7.99
C ALA A 76 -6.36 -1.64 7.81
N ALA A 77 -7.38 -1.47 8.65
CA ALA A 77 -8.64 -2.19 8.52
C ALA A 77 -9.34 -1.87 7.20
N VAL A 78 -9.39 -0.60 6.79
CA VAL A 78 -9.94 -0.21 5.48
C VAL A 78 -9.16 -0.85 4.34
N ALA A 79 -7.83 -0.89 4.40
CA ALA A 79 -7.02 -1.55 3.37
C ALA A 79 -7.32 -3.06 3.26
N VAL A 80 -7.50 -3.74 4.39
CA VAL A 80 -7.93 -5.14 4.42
C VAL A 80 -9.32 -5.29 3.80
N LEU A 81 -10.28 -4.46 4.22
CA LEU A 81 -11.63 -4.48 3.67
C LEU A 81 -11.64 -4.28 2.16
N VAL A 82 -10.90 -3.28 1.65
CA VAL A 82 -10.76 -3.03 0.20
C VAL A 82 -10.15 -4.22 -0.52
N THR A 83 -9.17 -4.90 0.08
CA THR A 83 -8.56 -6.11 -0.49
C THR A 83 -9.55 -7.28 -0.55
N LEU A 84 -10.46 -7.37 0.43
CA LEU A 84 -11.49 -8.40 0.49
C LEU A 84 -12.69 -8.12 -0.42
N VAL A 85 -12.88 -6.88 -0.90
CA VAL A 85 -13.93 -6.56 -1.88
C VAL A 85 -13.61 -7.33 -3.18
N PRO A 86 -14.49 -8.21 -3.67
CA PRO A 86 -14.27 -8.95 -4.92
C PRO A 86 -14.17 -7.98 -6.11
N GLY A 87 -12.94 -7.60 -6.48
CA GLY A 87 -12.64 -6.61 -7.52
C GLY A 87 -11.97 -7.20 -8.75
N ARG A 88 -12.76 -7.37 -9.82
CA ARG A 88 -12.45 -7.64 -11.24
C ARG A 88 -11.35 -8.67 -11.55
N ARG A 89 -11.82 -9.84 -12.05
CA ARG A 89 -11.03 -10.86 -12.75
C ARG A 89 -10.03 -10.20 -13.71
N PRO A 90 -8.75 -10.66 -13.77
CA PRO A 90 -7.79 -10.12 -14.72
C PRO A 90 -8.38 -10.14 -16.13
N SER A 91 -8.54 -8.95 -16.71
CA SER A 91 -9.06 -8.73 -18.05
C SER A 91 -8.23 -9.50 -19.09
N SER A 92 -8.89 -9.96 -20.16
CA SER A 92 -8.38 -10.85 -21.21
C SER A 92 -7.02 -10.49 -21.83
N VAL A 93 -6.54 -9.26 -21.63
CA VAL A 93 -5.24 -8.74 -22.09
C VAL A 93 -4.04 -9.55 -21.55
N ALA A 94 -4.11 -10.07 -20.31
CA ALA A 94 -3.06 -10.96 -19.78
C ALA A 94 -3.07 -12.35 -20.45
N ARG A 95 -4.25 -12.80 -20.89
CA ARG A 95 -4.44 -14.09 -21.59
C ARG A 95 -3.92 -14.02 -23.03
N GLU A 96 -4.05 -12.86 -23.67
CA GLU A 96 -3.55 -12.60 -25.03
C GLU A 96 -2.02 -12.55 -25.07
N ARG A 97 -1.36 -12.01 -24.05
CA ARG A 97 0.12 -12.00 -23.94
C ARG A 97 0.75 -13.37 -23.64
N MET A 98 0.00 -14.31 -23.10
CA MET A 98 0.45 -15.70 -22.90
C MET A 98 0.22 -16.57 -24.15
N ALA A 99 -0.50 -16.06 -25.15
CA ALA A 99 -0.84 -16.77 -26.38
C ALA A 99 0.02 -16.35 -27.59
N VAL A 100 0.93 -15.37 -27.41
CA VAL A 100 1.93 -14.90 -28.40
C VAL A 100 3.30 -15.33 -27.93
#